data_AF-A0A952EB76-F1
#
_entry.id   AF-A0A952EB76-F1
#
_cell.length_a   1.000
_cell.length_b   1.000
_cell.length_c   1.000
_cell.angle_alpha   90.00
_cell.angle_beta   90.00
_cell.angle_gamma   90.00
#
_symmetry.space_group_name_H-M   'P 1'
#
loop_
_entity.id
_entity.type
_entity.pdbx_description
1 polymer ?
#
loop_
_entity_poly.entity_id
_entity_poly.type
_entity_poly.pdbx_seq_one_letter_code
_entity_poly.pdbx_strand_id
1 'polypeptide(L)'
;MTNAKSAVDAGAAPARKPRRVSRTAAFSEIVRDHMDLAPAIMPEHTACAEVIRAMREQGGSSVLIADADGRLKGIVTERDVVRHIAYQASGSTRVEQIMSAPVLTIRDDDYLFHAIATMRRRDLRHMPAVDKQGRVVGMLHLHVVLAEASATLMEQIDRLTHEESVEGLHQVKSAQVEVADTLFAENVPVPEIQGLLTQINNDIYRRILELFLKDMEEEGWGQPPVKLCVIVMGSGGRGESFLFPDQDNGFILEDYPDSRHGAVDPFFIELAGRMTRALGEVGITLCRGNVMATNPLWRKTLGQWCGQIHYWLRCPNPLTLRLSDIFFDFRSVFGQHELSDRLRDHLTRNVKGQHAFLQEMRRVQADHGVALGLFGRLTTDRTPGPNQGKLNLKYHGLLPLVESTRLLALREGIPETGTLARIAALHALGVLDANEQDYLSGGFHHLTRLILRQQISDFQEGREVSAYVSPRALSMREKDMLKNSLQAIDALRDRVKTEFTADVF
;
A
#
# COMPACT_ATOMS: atom_id res chain seq x y z
N MET A 1 32.24 62.71 -15.75
CA MET A 1 31.78 61.51 -16.45
C MET A 1 32.95 60.55 -16.58
N THR A 2 32.96 59.43 -15.84
CA THR A 2 33.15 58.06 -16.37
C THR A 2 33.25 57.04 -15.22
N ASN A 3 32.42 56.01 -15.36
CA ASN A 3 32.13 54.85 -14.52
C ASN A 3 33.31 54.10 -13.88
N ALA A 4 33.07 53.66 -12.63
CA ALA A 4 33.69 52.49 -12.02
C ALA A 4 32.95 51.21 -12.47
N LYS A 5 33.70 50.18 -12.90
CA LYS A 5 33.21 48.81 -13.10
C LYS A 5 33.58 47.98 -11.88
N SER A 6 32.58 47.44 -11.18
CA SER A 6 32.74 46.38 -10.18
C SER A 6 32.70 45.02 -10.88
N ALA A 7 33.75 44.22 -10.72
CA ALA A 7 33.73 42.80 -11.07
C ALA A 7 33.02 42.02 -9.96
N VAL A 8 31.99 41.26 -10.31
CA VAL A 8 31.27 40.35 -9.41
C VAL A 8 31.89 38.97 -9.57
N ASP A 9 32.42 38.46 -8.47
CA ASP A 9 33.01 37.14 -8.32
C ASP A 9 31.88 36.09 -8.29
N ALA A 10 31.85 35.19 -9.26
CA ALA A 10 30.86 34.13 -9.37
C ALA A 10 31.35 32.90 -8.58
N GLY A 11 30.85 32.74 -7.36
CA GLY A 11 31.12 31.58 -6.52
C GLY A 11 30.63 30.29 -7.18
N ALA A 12 31.55 29.36 -7.45
CA ALA A 12 31.25 28.02 -7.92
C ALA A 12 30.51 27.22 -6.83
N ALA A 13 29.40 26.58 -7.20
CA ALA A 13 28.65 25.69 -6.33
C ALA A 13 29.51 24.48 -5.90
N PRO A 14 29.39 23.99 -4.66
CA PRO A 14 30.20 22.88 -4.19
C PRO A 14 29.82 21.58 -4.91
N ALA A 15 30.82 20.86 -5.42
CA ALA A 15 30.65 19.55 -6.02
C ALA A 15 30.02 18.56 -5.02
N ARG A 16 28.88 17.95 -5.39
CA ARG A 16 28.24 16.86 -4.64
C ARG A 16 29.25 15.71 -4.46
N LYS A 17 29.50 15.30 -3.22
CA LYS A 17 30.27 14.08 -2.92
C LYS A 17 29.58 12.87 -3.54
N PRO A 18 30.31 11.87 -4.07
CA PRO A 18 29.71 10.67 -4.65
C PRO A 18 28.94 9.91 -3.55
N ARG A 19 27.63 9.75 -3.77
CA ARG A 19 26.75 8.90 -2.93
C ARG A 19 27.23 7.46 -3.06
N ARG A 20 27.44 6.78 -1.93
CA ARG A 20 27.72 5.34 -1.90
C ARG A 20 26.49 4.63 -2.49
N VAL A 21 26.68 3.84 -3.56
CA VAL A 21 25.58 3.10 -4.20
C VAL A 21 24.97 2.16 -3.16
N SER A 22 23.76 2.44 -2.73
CA SER A 22 23.05 1.60 -1.77
C SER A 22 22.60 0.31 -2.46
N ARG A 23 22.69 -0.81 -1.75
CA ARG A 23 22.29 -2.12 -2.27
C ARG A 23 20.78 -2.33 -2.24
N THR A 24 20.04 -1.41 -1.62
CA THR A 24 18.61 -1.54 -1.37
C THR A 24 17.81 -0.28 -1.66
N ALA A 25 18.43 0.82 -2.12
CA ALA A 25 17.79 2.13 -2.31
C ALA A 25 16.41 2.06 -2.97
N ALA A 26 16.30 1.35 -4.10
CA ALA A 26 15.06 1.21 -4.84
C ALA A 26 13.93 0.51 -4.06
N PHE A 27 14.24 -0.30 -3.05
CA PHE A 27 13.24 -0.96 -2.19
C PHE A 27 12.65 -0.05 -1.12
N SER A 28 13.33 1.07 -0.80
CA SER A 28 12.89 2.07 0.17
C SER A 28 12.43 3.39 -0.47
N GLU A 29 12.89 3.68 -1.69
CA GLU A 29 12.54 4.89 -2.43
C GLU A 29 11.20 4.76 -3.16
N ILE A 30 10.54 5.89 -3.41
CA ILE A 30 9.23 5.99 -4.05
C ILE A 30 9.32 6.66 -5.43
N VAL A 31 8.40 6.34 -6.33
CA VAL A 31 8.41 6.79 -7.73
C VAL A 31 8.51 8.31 -7.85
N ARG A 32 7.77 9.05 -7.02
CA ARG A 32 7.73 10.53 -7.09
C ARG A 32 9.09 11.21 -6.92
N ASP A 33 10.05 10.57 -6.26
CA ASP A 33 11.37 11.14 -6.01
C ASP A 33 12.33 10.95 -7.21
N HIS A 34 11.94 10.14 -8.19
CA HIS A 34 12.76 9.75 -9.35
C HIS A 34 12.08 10.02 -10.71
N MET A 35 10.82 10.46 -10.71
CA MET A 35 10.10 10.80 -11.93
C MET A 35 10.46 12.18 -12.46
N ASP A 36 10.39 12.34 -13.78
CA ASP A 36 10.36 13.65 -14.41
C ASP A 36 8.98 14.30 -14.16
N LEU A 37 8.97 15.49 -13.55
CA LEU A 37 7.76 16.23 -13.19
C LEU A 37 7.18 17.03 -14.36
N ALA A 38 7.87 17.13 -15.48
CA ALA A 38 7.45 17.93 -16.63
C ALA A 38 7.41 17.12 -17.95
N PRO A 39 6.72 15.96 -18.01
CA PRO A 39 6.59 15.24 -19.27
C PRO A 39 5.79 16.06 -20.30
N ALA A 40 6.11 15.93 -21.58
CA ALA A 40 5.22 16.41 -22.64
C ALA A 40 3.85 15.73 -22.51
N ILE A 41 2.81 16.54 -22.34
CA ILE A 41 1.42 16.10 -22.34
C ILE A 41 0.68 16.88 -23.43
N MET A 42 -0.06 16.19 -24.29
CA MET A 42 -0.86 16.79 -25.37
C MET A 42 -2.28 16.19 -25.43
N PRO A 43 -3.28 16.92 -25.96
CA PRO A 43 -4.64 16.40 -26.16
C PRO A 43 -4.74 15.28 -27.21
N GLU A 44 -5.77 14.44 -27.11
CA GLU A 44 -6.02 13.29 -28.02
C GLU A 44 -6.22 13.63 -29.50
N HIS A 45 -6.72 14.84 -29.79
CA HIS A 45 -6.96 15.29 -31.17
C HIS A 45 -5.75 15.99 -31.81
N THR A 46 -4.61 16.02 -31.13
CA THR A 46 -3.38 16.66 -31.64
C THR A 46 -2.89 15.97 -32.92
N ALA A 47 -2.36 16.75 -33.87
CA ALA A 47 -1.76 16.19 -35.08
C ALA A 47 -0.39 15.54 -34.78
N CYS A 48 -0.07 14.43 -35.45
CA CYS A 48 1.19 13.72 -35.30
C CYS A 48 2.42 14.62 -35.48
N ALA A 49 2.39 15.55 -36.45
CA ALA A 49 3.47 16.50 -36.68
C ALA A 49 3.76 17.40 -35.46
N GLU A 50 2.73 17.77 -34.71
CA GLU A 50 2.89 18.59 -33.49
C GLU A 50 3.50 17.77 -32.35
N VAL A 51 3.13 16.50 -32.22
CA VAL A 51 3.74 15.56 -31.26
C VAL A 51 5.22 15.33 -31.57
N ILE A 52 5.58 15.13 -32.84
CA ILE A 52 6.98 14.99 -33.27
C ILE A 52 7.78 16.26 -32.94
N ARG A 53 7.18 17.43 -33.17
CA ARG A 53 7.79 18.71 -32.81
C ARG A 53 8.01 18.82 -31.30
N ALA A 54 7.03 18.46 -30.49
CA ALA A 54 7.14 18.46 -29.03
C ALA A 54 8.26 17.52 -28.53
N MET A 55 8.36 16.30 -29.08
CA MET A 55 9.47 15.37 -28.78
C MET A 55 10.82 16.01 -29.07
N ARG A 56 10.97 16.64 -30.25
CA ARG A 56 12.21 17.30 -30.66
C ARG A 56 12.56 18.49 -29.77
N GLU A 57 11.59 19.34 -29.44
CA GLU A 57 11.80 20.55 -28.63
C GLU A 57 12.19 20.23 -27.18
N GLN A 58 11.63 19.17 -26.61
CA GLN A 58 11.93 18.74 -25.24
C GLN A 58 13.12 17.76 -25.15
N GLY A 59 13.65 17.29 -26.29
CA GLY A 59 14.67 16.23 -26.31
C GLY A 59 14.19 14.90 -25.74
N GLY A 60 12.86 14.68 -25.71
CA GLY A 60 12.22 13.50 -25.14
C GLY A 60 11.85 12.47 -26.20
N SER A 61 11.82 11.19 -25.83
CA SER A 61 11.51 10.06 -26.72
C SER A 61 10.04 9.59 -26.66
N SER A 62 9.19 10.30 -25.91
CA SER A 62 7.77 10.00 -25.76
C SER A 62 6.95 11.23 -25.39
N VAL A 63 5.65 11.21 -25.72
CA VAL A 63 4.65 12.22 -25.36
C VAL A 63 3.43 11.49 -24.81
N LEU A 64 2.90 12.01 -23.70
CA LEU A 64 1.69 11.52 -23.07
C LEU A 64 0.46 12.18 -23.69
N ILE A 65 -0.58 11.40 -23.91
CA ILE A 65 -1.86 11.87 -24.41
C ILE A 65 -2.86 11.83 -23.27
N ALA A 66 -3.45 12.98 -22.91
CA ALA A 66 -4.40 13.08 -21.81
C ALA A 66 -5.66 13.87 -22.20
N ASP A 67 -6.76 13.65 -21.48
CA ASP A 67 -7.96 14.49 -21.60
C ASP A 67 -7.83 15.81 -20.85
N ALA A 68 -8.87 16.64 -20.92
CA ALA A 68 -8.93 17.94 -20.25
C ALA A 68 -8.86 17.85 -18.72
N ASP A 69 -9.21 16.71 -18.13
CA ASP A 69 -9.10 16.45 -16.68
C ASP A 69 -7.70 15.95 -16.28
N GLY A 70 -6.78 15.82 -17.25
CA GLY A 70 -5.42 15.34 -17.05
C GLY A 70 -5.31 13.81 -16.94
N ARG A 71 -6.35 13.06 -17.30
CA ARG A 71 -6.34 11.60 -17.28
C ARG A 71 -5.70 11.05 -18.54
N LEU A 72 -4.82 10.07 -18.35
CA LEU A 72 -4.08 9.45 -19.45
C LEU A 72 -5.00 8.67 -20.39
N LYS A 73 -4.87 8.92 -21.69
CA LYS A 73 -5.56 8.22 -22.79
C LYS A 73 -4.62 7.35 -23.61
N GLY A 74 -3.36 7.74 -23.73
CA GLY A 74 -2.38 7.04 -24.55
C GLY A 74 -0.97 7.57 -24.38
N ILE A 75 -0.01 6.86 -24.97
CA ILE A 75 1.38 7.30 -25.09
C ILE A 75 1.80 7.17 -26.55
N VAL A 76 2.54 8.16 -27.04
CA VAL A 76 3.20 8.09 -28.35
C VAL A 76 4.70 8.08 -28.10
N THR A 77 5.40 7.09 -28.64
CA THR A 77 6.86 6.99 -28.58
C THR A 77 7.48 7.18 -29.97
N GLU A 78 8.79 7.44 -30.05
CA GLU A 78 9.50 7.45 -31.33
C GLU A 78 9.29 6.14 -32.13
N ARG A 79 9.19 5.00 -31.44
CA ARG A 79 8.94 3.70 -32.07
C ARG A 79 7.56 3.67 -32.75
N ASP A 80 6.55 4.26 -32.12
CA ASP A 80 5.19 4.34 -32.67
C ASP A 80 5.16 5.26 -33.89
N VAL A 81 5.84 6.40 -33.82
CA VAL A 81 5.99 7.33 -34.94
C VAL A 81 6.67 6.65 -36.13
N VAL A 82 7.82 6.00 -35.92
CA VAL A 82 8.57 5.31 -36.99
C VAL A 82 7.72 4.19 -37.62
N ARG A 83 7.05 3.39 -36.79
CA ARG A 83 6.15 2.33 -37.26
C ARG A 83 5.03 2.92 -38.12
N HIS A 84 4.35 3.97 -37.67
CA HIS A 84 3.21 4.54 -38.38
C HIS A 84 3.58 5.32 -39.65
N ILE A 85 4.73 6.01 -39.67
CA ILE A 85 5.23 6.67 -40.89
C ILE A 85 5.61 5.62 -41.94
N ALA A 86 6.20 4.49 -41.55
CA ALA A 86 6.52 3.39 -42.46
C ALA A 86 5.28 2.79 -43.15
N TYR A 87 4.09 2.89 -42.53
CA TYR A 87 2.81 2.44 -43.07
C TYR A 87 1.94 3.56 -43.68
N GLN A 88 2.55 4.69 -44.11
CA GLN A 88 1.96 5.79 -44.89
C GLN A 88 0.98 6.76 -44.18
N ALA A 89 1.07 6.92 -42.86
CA ALA A 89 0.35 8.00 -42.19
C ALA A 89 0.93 9.40 -42.54
N SER A 90 0.05 10.37 -42.82
CA SER A 90 0.43 11.77 -43.03
C SER A 90 0.75 12.50 -41.72
N GLY A 91 1.50 13.59 -41.75
CA GLY A 91 1.74 14.42 -40.55
C GLY A 91 0.45 14.98 -39.90
N SER A 92 -0.65 15.05 -40.66
CA SER A 92 -1.98 15.45 -40.18
C SER A 92 -2.78 14.33 -39.49
N THR A 93 -2.27 13.09 -39.45
CA THR A 93 -2.93 11.99 -38.74
C THR A 93 -3.06 12.34 -37.25
N ARG A 94 -4.24 12.09 -36.67
CA ARG A 94 -4.50 12.36 -35.26
C ARG A 94 -3.79 11.36 -34.36
N VAL A 95 -3.31 11.84 -33.22
CA VAL A 95 -2.50 11.02 -32.31
C VAL A 95 -3.30 9.88 -31.67
N GLU A 96 -4.61 10.05 -31.50
CA GLU A 96 -5.54 8.98 -31.08
C GLU A 96 -5.49 7.71 -31.97
N GLN A 97 -5.08 7.84 -33.23
CA GLN A 97 -5.01 6.73 -34.18
C GLN A 97 -3.66 6.00 -34.16
N ILE A 98 -2.63 6.59 -33.55
CA ILE A 98 -1.26 6.07 -33.55
C ILE A 98 -0.71 5.81 -32.15
N MET A 99 -1.40 6.30 -31.11
CA MET A 99 -0.99 6.12 -29.71
C MET A 99 -1.14 4.66 -29.28
N SER A 100 -0.27 4.24 -28.38
CA SER A 100 -0.45 2.99 -27.64
C SER A 100 -1.45 3.20 -26.51
N ALA A 101 -2.48 2.35 -26.45
CA ALA A 101 -3.49 2.31 -25.39
C ALA A 101 -4.02 0.87 -25.20
N PRO A 102 -4.39 0.45 -23.97
CA PRO A 102 -4.24 1.17 -22.71
C PRO A 102 -2.76 1.29 -22.28
N VAL A 103 -2.41 2.37 -21.58
CA VAL A 103 -1.04 2.58 -21.09
C VAL A 103 -0.89 2.00 -19.70
N LEU A 104 0.19 1.23 -19.49
CA LEU A 104 0.57 0.79 -18.15
C LEU A 104 1.14 1.96 -17.37
N THR A 105 0.51 2.28 -16.24
CA THR A 105 0.90 3.38 -15.33
C THR A 105 1.34 2.84 -13.99
N ILE A 106 2.02 3.69 -13.21
CA ILE A 106 2.39 3.43 -11.82
C ILE A 106 1.87 4.56 -10.93
N ARG A 107 1.51 4.31 -9.67
CA ARG A 107 1.19 5.42 -8.77
C ARG A 107 2.46 6.16 -8.36
N ASP A 108 2.36 7.47 -8.13
CA ASP A 108 3.49 8.28 -7.68
C ASP A 108 3.96 7.92 -6.26
N ASP A 109 3.07 7.33 -5.46
CA ASP A 109 3.33 6.81 -4.11
C ASP A 109 3.72 5.31 -4.07
N ASP A 110 3.86 4.64 -5.22
CA ASP A 110 4.43 3.29 -5.27
C ASP A 110 5.95 3.29 -5.08
N TYR A 111 6.50 2.16 -4.61
CA TYR A 111 7.94 2.00 -4.47
C TYR A 111 8.65 1.87 -5.82
N LEU A 112 9.87 2.41 -5.89
CA LEU A 112 10.68 2.46 -7.09
C LEU A 112 11.02 1.06 -7.64
N PHE A 113 11.32 0.08 -6.78
CA PHE A 113 11.62 -1.29 -7.23
C PHE A 113 10.47 -1.92 -8.03
N HIS A 114 9.21 -1.64 -7.65
CA HIS A 114 8.04 -2.18 -8.33
C HIS A 114 7.89 -1.56 -9.72
N ALA A 115 8.19 -0.26 -9.85
CA ALA A 115 8.23 0.41 -11.14
C ALA A 115 9.35 -0.16 -12.04
N ILE A 116 10.58 -0.29 -11.53
CA ILE A 116 11.71 -0.89 -12.26
C ILE A 116 11.35 -2.29 -12.76
N ALA A 117 10.83 -3.12 -11.87
CA ALA A 117 10.42 -4.47 -12.16
C ALA A 117 9.33 -4.54 -13.24
N THR A 118 8.27 -3.76 -13.09
CA THR A 118 7.16 -3.72 -14.04
C THR A 118 7.66 -3.27 -15.42
N MET A 119 8.52 -2.25 -15.45
CA MET A 119 9.13 -1.77 -16.68
C MET A 119 9.97 -2.85 -17.36
N ARG A 120 10.81 -3.57 -16.61
CA ARG A 120 11.66 -4.63 -17.18
C ARG A 120 10.85 -5.82 -17.70
N ARG A 121 9.90 -6.32 -16.90
CA ARG A 121 9.04 -7.46 -17.28
C ARG A 121 8.22 -7.18 -18.53
N ARG A 122 7.76 -5.93 -18.70
CA ARG A 122 6.92 -5.50 -19.82
C ARG A 122 7.71 -4.85 -20.97
N ASP A 123 9.04 -4.88 -20.94
CA ASP A 123 9.94 -4.24 -21.91
C ASP A 123 9.64 -2.74 -22.14
N LEU A 124 9.32 -2.03 -21.06
CA LEU A 124 8.97 -0.60 -21.09
C LEU A 124 10.20 0.25 -20.76
N ARG A 125 10.42 1.28 -21.57
CA ARG A 125 11.45 2.31 -21.34
C ARG A 125 10.93 3.52 -20.58
N HIS A 126 9.62 3.74 -20.64
CA HIS A 126 8.90 4.87 -20.07
C HIS A 126 7.65 4.35 -19.36
N MET A 127 7.36 4.86 -18.18
CA MET A 127 6.18 4.50 -17.41
C MET A 127 5.58 5.76 -16.80
N PRO A 128 4.36 6.17 -17.20
CA PRO A 128 3.72 7.35 -16.65
C PRO A 128 3.36 7.14 -15.19
N ALA A 129 3.67 8.12 -14.36
CA ALA A 129 3.26 8.17 -12.96
C ALA A 129 1.94 8.93 -12.83
N VAL A 130 0.99 8.37 -12.09
CA VAL A 130 -0.34 8.96 -11.88
C VAL A 130 -0.64 9.16 -10.40
N ASP A 131 -1.45 10.17 -10.08
CA ASP A 131 -1.96 10.38 -8.73
C ASP A 131 -3.13 9.42 -8.40
N LYS A 132 -3.66 9.56 -7.17
CA LYS A 132 -4.82 8.77 -6.71
C LYS A 132 -6.07 8.94 -7.59
N GLN A 133 -6.19 10.05 -8.33
CA GLN A 133 -7.32 10.35 -9.22
C GLN A 133 -7.08 9.87 -10.68
N GLY A 134 -5.94 9.22 -10.94
CA GLY A 134 -5.55 8.75 -12.26
C GLY A 134 -5.03 9.85 -13.19
N ARG A 135 -4.68 11.02 -12.65
CA ARG A 135 -4.10 12.12 -13.42
C ARG A 135 -2.60 11.95 -13.52
N VAL A 136 -2.04 12.26 -14.67
CA VAL A 136 -0.59 12.21 -14.89
C VAL A 136 0.11 13.26 -14.02
N VAL A 137 1.09 12.82 -13.23
CA VAL A 137 1.92 13.70 -12.38
C VAL A 137 3.42 13.60 -12.69
N GLY A 138 3.82 12.64 -13.52
CA GLY A 138 5.20 12.54 -14.00
C GLY A 138 5.45 11.37 -14.94
N MET A 139 6.72 11.18 -15.29
CA MET A 139 7.19 10.07 -16.13
C MET A 139 8.43 9.43 -15.52
N LEU A 140 8.43 8.12 -15.37
CA LEU A 140 9.61 7.37 -14.98
C LEU A 140 10.37 6.86 -16.22
N HIS A 141 11.69 7.02 -16.22
CA HIS A 141 12.57 6.56 -17.29
C HIS A 141 13.48 5.44 -16.76
N LEU A 142 13.42 4.27 -17.39
CA LEU A 142 14.15 3.10 -16.89
C LEU A 142 15.65 3.37 -16.78
N HIS A 143 16.25 4.01 -17.79
CA HIS A 143 17.68 4.30 -17.80
C HIS A 143 18.13 5.26 -16.67
N VAL A 144 17.28 6.18 -16.23
CA VAL A 144 17.58 7.10 -15.12
C VAL A 144 17.67 6.33 -13.82
N VAL A 145 16.69 5.46 -13.59
CA VAL A 145 16.62 4.66 -12.36
C VAL A 145 17.71 3.58 -12.33
N LEU A 146 18.06 3.02 -13.48
CA LEU A 146 19.12 2.01 -13.59
C LEU A 146 20.54 2.57 -13.48
N ALA A 147 20.76 3.84 -13.82
CA ALA A 147 22.09 4.45 -13.78
C ALA A 147 22.71 4.44 -12.37
N GLU A 148 21.87 4.36 -11.32
CA GLU A 148 22.28 4.36 -9.92
C GLU A 148 22.16 2.99 -9.25
N ALA A 149 21.71 1.95 -9.98
CA ALA A 149 21.44 0.63 -9.41
C ALA A 149 22.68 -0.28 -9.43
N SER A 150 22.94 -0.99 -8.32
CA SER A 150 23.99 -2.02 -8.27
C SER A 150 23.54 -3.33 -8.92
N ALA A 151 24.47 -4.15 -9.42
CA ALA A 151 24.16 -5.47 -9.99
C ALA A 151 23.43 -6.40 -9.00
N THR A 152 23.79 -6.34 -7.71
CA THR A 152 23.11 -7.11 -6.65
C THR A 152 21.67 -6.66 -6.43
N LEU A 153 21.41 -5.35 -6.45
CA LEU A 153 20.05 -4.80 -6.37
C LEU A 153 19.21 -5.29 -7.56
N MET A 154 19.81 -5.33 -8.76
CA MET A 154 19.14 -5.82 -9.97
C MET A 154 18.79 -7.30 -9.88
N GLU A 155 19.67 -8.14 -9.35
CA GLU A 155 19.39 -9.55 -9.10
C GLU A 155 18.23 -9.72 -8.11
N GLN A 156 18.19 -8.94 -7.03
CA GLN A 156 17.09 -8.99 -6.06
C GLN A 156 15.76 -8.54 -6.67
N ILE A 157 15.76 -7.46 -7.47
CA ILE A 157 14.58 -7.02 -8.22
C ILE A 157 14.12 -8.13 -9.15
N ASP A 158 15.03 -8.79 -9.86
CA ASP A 158 14.69 -9.84 -10.81
C ASP A 158 14.05 -11.04 -10.13
N ARG A 159 14.64 -11.51 -9.01
CA ARG A 159 14.09 -12.60 -8.20
C ARG A 159 12.69 -12.30 -7.67
N LEU A 160 12.41 -11.05 -7.31
CA LEU A 160 11.08 -10.68 -6.83
C LEU A 160 10.06 -10.55 -7.96
N THR A 161 10.49 -10.44 -9.22
CA THR A 161 9.60 -9.90 -10.26
C THR A 161 9.49 -10.63 -11.59
N HIS A 162 10.32 -11.63 -11.86
CA HIS A 162 10.25 -12.39 -13.11
C HIS A 162 9.26 -13.56 -13.09
N GLU A 163 8.89 -14.04 -11.90
CA GLU A 163 8.04 -15.23 -11.78
C GLU A 163 6.55 -14.93 -11.94
N GLU A 164 5.87 -15.74 -12.77
CA GLU A 164 4.43 -15.63 -13.06
C GLU A 164 3.65 -16.90 -12.68
N SER A 165 4.34 -18.00 -12.40
CA SER A 165 3.72 -19.25 -11.93
C SER A 165 3.46 -19.22 -10.42
N VAL A 166 2.49 -19.99 -9.93
CA VAL A 166 2.23 -20.11 -8.48
C VAL A 166 3.48 -20.60 -7.73
N GLU A 167 4.23 -21.55 -8.30
CA GLU A 167 5.48 -22.04 -7.73
C GLU A 167 6.56 -20.93 -7.68
N GLY A 168 6.72 -20.17 -8.75
CA GLY A 168 7.65 -19.06 -8.79
C GLY A 168 7.27 -17.94 -7.80
N LEU A 169 5.97 -17.66 -7.62
CA LEU A 169 5.50 -16.71 -6.62
C LEU A 169 5.76 -17.17 -5.18
N HIS A 170 5.75 -18.48 -4.90
CA HIS A 170 6.21 -19.02 -3.62
C HIS A 170 7.70 -18.70 -3.37
N GLN A 171 8.53 -18.74 -4.43
CA GLN A 171 9.94 -18.35 -4.32
C GLN A 171 10.09 -16.84 -4.06
N VAL A 172 9.30 -15.99 -4.74
CA VAL A 172 9.22 -14.54 -4.45
C VAL A 172 8.87 -14.30 -2.98
N LYS A 173 7.84 -14.98 -2.47
CA LYS A 173 7.41 -14.89 -1.06
C LYS A 173 8.51 -15.31 -0.10
N SER A 174 9.28 -16.34 -0.44
CA SER A 174 10.42 -16.78 0.37
C SER A 174 11.56 -15.76 0.35
N ALA A 175 11.89 -15.23 -0.83
CA ALA A 175 12.98 -14.27 -1.03
C ALA A 175 12.73 -12.91 -0.34
N GLN A 176 11.48 -12.53 -0.09
CA GLN A 176 11.16 -11.27 0.62
C GLN A 176 11.83 -11.18 2.00
N VAL A 177 12.11 -12.32 2.66
CA VAL A 177 12.68 -12.36 4.01
C VAL A 177 14.14 -11.90 3.98
N GLU A 178 14.90 -12.32 2.97
CA GLU A 178 16.28 -11.88 2.76
C GLU A 178 16.36 -10.36 2.50
N VAL A 179 15.39 -9.83 1.74
CA VAL A 179 15.31 -8.39 1.46
C VAL A 179 14.97 -7.62 2.74
N ALA A 180 14.01 -8.11 3.53
CA ALA A 180 13.69 -7.51 4.82
C ALA A 180 14.87 -7.54 5.81
N ASP A 181 15.62 -8.64 5.88
CA ASP A 181 16.83 -8.75 6.71
C ASP A 181 17.93 -7.78 6.26
N THR A 182 18.16 -7.69 4.95
CA THR A 182 19.15 -6.76 4.39
C THR A 182 18.80 -5.30 4.73
N LEU A 183 17.55 -4.89 4.49
CA LEU A 183 17.06 -3.54 4.82
C LEU A 183 17.14 -3.26 6.33
N PHE A 184 16.79 -4.26 7.15
CA PHE A 184 16.87 -4.14 8.59
C PHE A 184 18.31 -3.94 9.07
N ALA A 185 19.27 -4.69 8.51
CA ALA A 185 20.70 -4.57 8.80
C ALA A 185 21.28 -3.21 8.37
N GLU A 186 20.74 -2.62 7.30
CA GLU A 186 21.07 -1.26 6.84
C GLU A 186 20.38 -0.15 7.66
N ASN A 187 19.61 -0.52 8.70
CA ASN A 187 18.85 0.36 9.58
C ASN A 187 17.77 1.20 8.87
N VAL A 188 17.21 0.66 7.78
CA VAL A 188 16.00 1.23 7.19
C VAL A 188 14.86 1.18 8.22
N PRO A 189 14.10 2.27 8.41
CA PRO A 189 12.96 2.29 9.32
C PRO A 189 11.98 1.15 9.01
N VAL A 190 11.60 0.37 10.02
CA VAL A 190 10.73 -0.80 9.83
C VAL A 190 9.37 -0.49 9.17
N PRO A 191 8.72 0.66 9.42
CA PRO A 191 7.51 1.02 8.68
C PRO A 191 7.71 1.06 7.15
N GLU A 192 8.90 1.44 6.66
CA GLU A 192 9.22 1.39 5.23
C GLU A 192 9.38 -0.05 4.75
N ILE A 193 10.03 -0.91 5.55
CA ILE A 193 10.13 -2.36 5.26
C ILE A 193 8.74 -3.01 5.23
N GLN A 194 7.84 -2.64 6.14
CA GLN A 194 6.46 -3.15 6.14
C GLN A 194 5.69 -2.72 4.88
N GLY A 195 5.87 -1.47 4.44
CA GLY A 195 5.27 -0.99 3.20
C GLY A 195 5.78 -1.77 1.98
N LEU A 196 7.09 -2.04 1.91
CA LEU A 196 7.69 -2.91 0.89
C LEU A 196 7.09 -4.32 0.92
N LEU A 197 7.07 -4.97 2.08
CA LEU A 197 6.50 -6.32 2.23
C LEU A 197 5.03 -6.35 1.80
N THR A 198 4.27 -5.32 2.18
CA THR A 198 2.88 -5.17 1.74
C THR A 198 2.78 -5.09 0.22
N GLN A 199 3.68 -4.37 -0.44
CA GLN A 199 3.66 -4.19 -1.89
C GLN A 199 4.09 -5.45 -2.65
N ILE A 200 5.05 -6.21 -2.11
CA ILE A 200 5.39 -7.55 -2.62
C ILE A 200 4.15 -8.46 -2.53
N ASN A 201 3.44 -8.46 -1.40
CA ASN A 201 2.21 -9.23 -1.25
C ASN A 201 1.14 -8.77 -2.26
N ASN A 202 0.95 -7.47 -2.43
CA ASN A 202 -0.02 -6.92 -3.37
C ASN A 202 0.29 -7.30 -4.82
N ASP A 203 1.55 -7.31 -5.22
CA ASP A 203 1.97 -7.75 -6.54
C ASP A 203 1.73 -9.27 -6.74
N ILE A 204 1.95 -10.11 -5.73
CA ILE A 204 1.54 -11.52 -5.75
C ILE A 204 0.01 -11.64 -6.00
N TYR A 205 -0.81 -10.87 -5.29
CA TYR A 205 -2.26 -10.83 -5.52
C TYR A 205 -2.59 -10.49 -6.98
N ARG A 206 -1.97 -9.44 -7.55
CA ARG A 206 -2.22 -9.02 -8.93
C ARG A 206 -1.86 -10.11 -9.93
N ARG A 207 -0.69 -10.74 -9.79
CA ARG A 207 -0.23 -11.79 -10.71
C ARG A 207 -1.10 -13.03 -10.65
N ILE A 208 -1.51 -13.46 -9.46
CA ILE A 208 -2.45 -14.57 -9.29
C ILE A 208 -3.79 -14.26 -9.97
N LEU A 209 -4.29 -13.04 -9.81
CA LEU A 209 -5.54 -12.61 -10.45
C LEU A 209 -5.42 -12.54 -11.97
N GLU A 210 -4.33 -11.98 -12.50
CA GLU A 210 -4.05 -11.95 -13.94
C GLU A 210 -3.98 -13.37 -14.52
N LEU A 211 -3.27 -14.28 -13.86
CA LEU A 211 -3.16 -15.68 -14.25
C LEU A 211 -4.53 -16.34 -14.32
N PHE A 212 -5.31 -16.30 -13.24
CA PHE A 212 -6.59 -17.02 -13.21
C PHE A 212 -7.70 -16.38 -14.04
N LEU A 213 -7.67 -15.06 -14.26
CA LEU A 213 -8.58 -14.44 -15.21
C LEU A 213 -8.31 -14.93 -16.64
N LYS A 214 -7.03 -15.05 -17.01
CA LYS A 214 -6.63 -15.63 -18.29
C LYS A 214 -7.03 -17.11 -18.40
N ASP A 215 -6.72 -17.92 -17.39
CA ASP A 215 -7.07 -19.35 -17.37
C ASP A 215 -8.59 -19.53 -17.49
N MET A 216 -9.37 -18.76 -16.74
CA MET A 216 -10.84 -18.82 -16.79
C MET A 216 -11.38 -18.41 -18.18
N GLU A 217 -10.78 -17.41 -18.83
CA GLU A 217 -11.15 -17.05 -20.19
C GLU A 217 -10.88 -18.20 -21.17
N GLU A 218 -9.71 -18.84 -21.09
CA GLU A 218 -9.32 -19.99 -21.92
C GLU A 218 -10.21 -21.22 -21.67
N GLU A 219 -10.68 -21.41 -20.45
CA GLU A 219 -11.65 -22.45 -20.07
C GLU A 219 -13.10 -22.15 -20.50
N GLY A 220 -13.35 -20.98 -21.10
CA GLY A 220 -14.67 -20.61 -21.63
C GLY A 220 -15.59 -19.92 -20.64
N TRP A 221 -15.09 -19.47 -19.47
CA TRP A 221 -15.86 -18.58 -18.58
C TRP A 221 -16.06 -17.19 -19.19
N GLY A 222 -15.17 -16.79 -20.11
CA GLY A 222 -15.12 -15.46 -20.71
C GLY A 222 -14.49 -14.41 -19.79
N GLN A 223 -14.65 -13.15 -20.17
CA GLN A 223 -14.18 -11.99 -19.39
C GLN A 223 -15.07 -11.75 -18.15
N PRO A 224 -14.58 -11.04 -17.12
CA PRO A 224 -15.39 -10.67 -15.97
C PRO A 224 -16.75 -10.04 -16.38
N PRO A 225 -17.88 -10.59 -15.91
CA PRO A 225 -19.21 -10.20 -16.40
C PRO A 225 -19.66 -8.79 -15.93
N VAL A 226 -18.95 -8.21 -14.96
CA VAL A 226 -19.02 -6.83 -14.49
C VAL A 226 -17.64 -6.38 -14.01
N LYS A 227 -17.43 -5.07 -13.84
CA LYS A 227 -16.19 -4.55 -13.26
C LYS A 227 -15.95 -5.10 -11.85
N LEU A 228 -14.69 -5.42 -11.58
CA LEU A 228 -14.19 -5.95 -10.31
C LEU A 228 -13.13 -5.01 -9.75
N CYS A 229 -13.15 -4.78 -8.43
CA CYS A 229 -12.01 -4.32 -7.65
C CYS A 229 -11.74 -5.31 -6.53
N VAL A 230 -10.52 -5.80 -6.43
CA VAL A 230 -10.05 -6.60 -5.29
C VAL A 230 -9.46 -5.66 -4.26
N ILE A 231 -9.82 -5.87 -2.99
CA ILE A 231 -9.30 -5.14 -1.84
C ILE A 231 -8.56 -6.08 -0.90
N VAL A 232 -7.53 -5.56 -0.25
CA VAL A 232 -6.92 -6.16 0.94
C VAL A 232 -7.26 -5.32 2.16
N MET A 233 -7.37 -5.95 3.32
CA MET A 233 -7.85 -5.37 4.57
C MET A 233 -6.83 -5.52 5.70
N GLY A 234 -7.15 -4.99 6.88
CA GLY A 234 -6.30 -5.11 8.06
C GLY A 234 -4.87 -4.61 7.81
N SER A 235 -3.86 -5.40 8.17
CA SER A 235 -2.46 -4.99 8.05
C SER A 235 -2.03 -4.73 6.59
N GLY A 236 -2.52 -5.53 5.63
CA GLY A 236 -2.26 -5.29 4.21
C GLY A 236 -2.91 -4.00 3.73
N GLY A 237 -4.13 -3.71 4.21
CA GLY A 237 -4.81 -2.46 3.88
C GLY A 237 -4.26 -1.21 4.58
N ARG A 238 -3.49 -1.37 5.66
CA ARG A 238 -2.69 -0.30 6.28
C ARG A 238 -1.28 -0.11 5.72
N GLY A 239 -0.74 -1.08 4.98
CA GLY A 239 0.65 -0.99 4.51
C GLY A 239 1.64 -1.45 5.58
N GLU A 240 1.18 -2.27 6.51
CA GLU A 240 1.87 -2.61 7.75
C GLU A 240 2.12 -4.12 7.85
N SER A 241 2.18 -4.83 6.71
CA SER A 241 2.43 -6.27 6.70
C SER A 241 3.81 -6.62 7.25
N PHE A 242 3.83 -7.68 8.05
CA PHE A 242 5.05 -8.38 8.47
C PHE A 242 5.37 -9.52 7.48
N LEU A 243 6.35 -10.39 7.79
CA LEU A 243 6.85 -11.42 6.86
C LEU A 243 5.74 -12.38 6.37
N PHE A 244 4.86 -12.80 7.27
CA PHE A 244 3.81 -13.80 7.01
C PHE A 244 2.43 -13.25 7.44
N PRO A 245 1.79 -12.40 6.61
CA PRO A 245 0.44 -11.92 6.89
C PRO A 245 -0.61 -12.98 6.57
N ASP A 246 -1.81 -12.79 7.11
CA ASP A 246 -3.00 -13.56 6.76
C ASP A 246 -3.67 -12.99 5.50
N GLN A 247 -4.49 -13.82 4.84
CA GLN A 247 -5.34 -13.42 3.71
C GLN A 247 -6.58 -12.66 4.21
N ASP A 248 -6.46 -11.36 4.39
CA ASP A 248 -7.60 -10.47 4.62
C ASP A 248 -7.97 -9.77 3.30
N ASN A 249 -8.92 -10.31 2.54
CA ASN A 249 -9.28 -9.80 1.21
C ASN A 249 -10.77 -9.86 0.89
N GLY A 250 -11.19 -9.09 -0.12
CA GLY A 250 -12.58 -9.00 -0.57
C GLY A 250 -12.72 -8.45 -1.98
N PHE A 251 -13.90 -8.60 -2.57
CA PHE A 251 -14.25 -8.08 -3.89
C PHE A 251 -15.33 -7.01 -3.77
N ILE A 252 -15.13 -5.90 -4.49
CA ILE A 252 -16.12 -4.87 -4.77
C ILE A 252 -16.49 -5.01 -6.25
N LEU A 253 -17.75 -5.32 -6.52
CA LEU A 253 -18.28 -5.48 -7.87
C LEU A 253 -19.05 -4.21 -8.28
N GLU A 254 -19.07 -3.90 -9.57
CA GLU A 254 -20.04 -2.93 -10.10
C GLU A 254 -21.47 -3.45 -9.88
N ASP A 255 -22.41 -2.54 -9.59
CA ASP A 255 -23.80 -2.91 -9.36
C ASP A 255 -24.43 -3.51 -10.62
N TYR A 256 -25.23 -4.56 -10.44
CA TYR A 256 -25.98 -5.21 -11.51
C TYR A 256 -27.37 -5.61 -11.00
N PRO A 257 -28.37 -5.76 -11.89
CA PRO A 257 -29.71 -6.21 -11.50
C PRO A 257 -29.71 -7.62 -10.91
N ASP A 258 -30.51 -7.87 -9.89
CA ASP A 258 -30.62 -9.18 -9.22
C ASP A 258 -30.92 -10.33 -10.19
N SER A 259 -31.64 -10.06 -11.28
CA SER A 259 -31.93 -11.04 -12.34
C SER A 259 -30.67 -11.60 -13.01
N ARG A 260 -29.53 -10.88 -12.96
CA ARG A 260 -28.23 -11.32 -13.47
C ARG A 260 -27.39 -12.03 -12.41
N HIS A 261 -27.78 -12.06 -11.14
CA HIS A 261 -26.95 -12.59 -10.05
C HIS A 261 -26.54 -14.05 -10.29
N GLY A 262 -27.46 -14.90 -10.76
CA GLY A 262 -27.16 -16.30 -11.09
C GLY A 262 -26.15 -16.49 -12.23
N ALA A 263 -25.92 -15.49 -13.08
CA ALA A 263 -24.90 -15.51 -14.13
C ALA A 263 -23.59 -14.83 -13.71
N VAL A 264 -23.67 -13.84 -12.79
CA VAL A 264 -22.53 -13.02 -12.38
C VAL A 264 -21.78 -13.63 -11.21
N ASP A 265 -22.50 -14.04 -10.16
CA ASP A 265 -21.91 -14.47 -8.90
C ASP A 265 -21.03 -15.74 -9.01
N PRO A 266 -21.41 -16.77 -9.80
CA PRO A 266 -20.60 -17.97 -9.98
C PRO A 266 -19.21 -17.71 -10.53
N PHE A 267 -19.06 -16.77 -11.47
CA PHE A 267 -17.76 -16.36 -11.99
C PHE A 267 -16.83 -15.90 -10.84
N PHE A 268 -17.34 -15.03 -9.96
CA PHE A 268 -16.54 -14.50 -8.86
C PHE A 268 -16.37 -15.48 -7.69
N ILE A 269 -17.26 -16.48 -7.52
CA ILE A 269 -17.03 -17.60 -6.61
C ILE A 269 -15.79 -18.38 -7.06
N GLU A 270 -15.74 -18.73 -8.34
CA GLU A 270 -14.63 -19.52 -8.90
C GLU A 270 -13.31 -18.74 -8.81
N LEU A 271 -13.31 -17.47 -9.24
CA LEU A 271 -12.13 -16.60 -9.13
C LEU A 271 -11.64 -16.49 -7.68
N ALA A 272 -12.55 -16.25 -6.72
CA ALA A 272 -12.19 -16.16 -5.31
C ALA A 272 -11.60 -17.49 -4.78
N GLY A 273 -12.16 -18.62 -5.20
CA GLY A 273 -11.68 -19.96 -4.83
C GLY A 273 -10.26 -20.23 -5.35
N ARG A 274 -10.00 -19.95 -6.63
CA ARG A 274 -8.67 -20.10 -7.24
C ARG A 274 -7.64 -19.19 -6.59
N MET A 275 -7.96 -17.90 -6.46
CA MET A 275 -7.11 -16.90 -5.81
C MET A 275 -6.74 -17.33 -4.38
N THR A 276 -7.73 -17.71 -3.56
CA THR A 276 -7.51 -18.06 -2.14
C THR A 276 -6.61 -19.29 -1.99
N ARG A 277 -6.81 -20.32 -2.82
CA ARG A 277 -5.96 -21.52 -2.83
C ARG A 277 -4.52 -21.19 -3.21
N ALA A 278 -4.33 -20.49 -4.33
CA ALA A 278 -2.99 -20.14 -4.80
C ALA A 278 -2.23 -19.21 -3.84
N LEU A 279 -2.91 -18.24 -3.23
CA LEU A 279 -2.30 -17.40 -2.19
C LEU A 279 -1.83 -18.25 -0.99
N GLY A 280 -2.60 -19.28 -0.63
CA GLY A 280 -2.21 -20.25 0.40
C GLY A 280 -0.97 -21.06 0.01
N GLU A 281 -0.92 -21.55 -1.23
CA GLU A 281 0.23 -22.27 -1.80
C GLU A 281 1.48 -21.40 -1.88
N VAL A 282 1.34 -20.11 -2.18
CA VAL A 282 2.44 -19.13 -2.19
C VAL A 282 2.97 -18.83 -0.78
N GLY A 283 2.19 -19.08 0.27
CA GLY A 283 2.58 -18.83 1.66
C GLY A 283 1.96 -17.58 2.29
N ILE A 284 0.84 -17.09 1.75
CA ILE A 284 -0.04 -16.13 2.44
C ILE A 284 -1.13 -16.92 3.14
N THR A 285 -1.07 -16.99 4.46
CA THR A 285 -1.86 -17.92 5.27
C THR A 285 -3.35 -17.61 5.21
N LEU A 286 -4.20 -18.65 5.15
CA LEU A 286 -5.65 -18.47 5.24
C LEU A 286 -6.04 -17.75 6.53
N CYS A 287 -6.90 -16.74 6.43
CA CYS A 287 -7.38 -16.02 7.59
C CYS A 287 -8.29 -16.91 8.44
N ARG A 288 -7.93 -17.10 9.72
CA ARG A 288 -8.73 -17.88 10.69
C ARG A 288 -10.13 -17.29 10.90
N GLY A 289 -10.29 -15.98 10.71
CA GLY A 289 -11.57 -15.28 10.78
C GLY A 289 -12.44 -15.39 9.51
N ASN A 290 -11.98 -16.11 8.49
CA ASN A 290 -12.66 -16.25 7.20
C ASN A 290 -12.95 -14.90 6.52
N VAL A 291 -12.00 -13.96 6.63
CA VAL A 291 -12.02 -12.63 6.00
C VAL A 291 -11.46 -12.71 4.58
N MET A 292 -12.10 -13.52 3.74
CA MET A 292 -11.64 -13.81 2.38
C MET A 292 -12.81 -13.71 1.40
N ALA A 293 -12.55 -13.37 0.14
CA ALA A 293 -13.57 -13.22 -0.91
C ALA A 293 -14.38 -14.51 -1.18
N THR A 294 -13.89 -15.67 -0.75
CA THR A 294 -14.62 -16.95 -0.76
C THR A 294 -15.85 -16.94 0.16
N ASN A 295 -15.85 -16.08 1.17
CA ASN A 295 -17.00 -15.81 2.01
C ASN A 295 -17.84 -14.66 1.40
N PRO A 296 -19.13 -14.87 1.09
CA PRO A 296 -20.02 -13.85 0.48
C PRO A 296 -20.16 -12.55 1.28
N LEU A 297 -19.77 -12.53 2.55
CA LEU A 297 -19.71 -11.30 3.34
C LEU A 297 -18.67 -10.30 2.78
N TRP A 298 -17.63 -10.80 2.13
CA TRP A 298 -16.50 -10.02 1.59
C TRP A 298 -16.52 -9.93 0.07
N ARG A 299 -17.59 -10.39 -0.60
CA ARG A 299 -17.76 -10.36 -2.05
C ARG A 299 -19.13 -9.79 -2.38
N LYS A 300 -19.17 -8.51 -2.72
CA LYS A 300 -20.41 -7.72 -2.84
C LYS A 300 -20.31 -6.67 -3.93
N THR A 301 -21.46 -6.25 -4.45
CA THR A 301 -21.53 -5.04 -5.27
C THR A 301 -21.26 -3.79 -4.44
N LEU A 302 -20.93 -2.67 -5.08
CA LEU A 302 -20.69 -1.39 -4.40
C LEU A 302 -21.92 -0.96 -3.58
N GLY A 303 -23.13 -1.07 -4.13
CA GLY A 303 -24.37 -0.76 -3.42
C GLY A 303 -24.60 -1.67 -2.20
N GLN A 304 -24.30 -2.96 -2.33
CA GLN A 304 -24.38 -3.91 -1.21
C GLN A 304 -23.36 -3.61 -0.11
N TRP A 305 -22.13 -3.20 -0.47
CA TRP A 305 -21.12 -2.74 0.47
C TRP A 305 -21.57 -1.48 1.24
N CYS A 306 -22.14 -0.49 0.53
CA CYS A 306 -22.71 0.70 1.16
C CYS A 306 -23.83 0.32 2.15
N GLY A 307 -24.72 -0.60 1.75
CA GLY A 307 -25.78 -1.13 2.61
C GLY A 307 -25.24 -1.85 3.85
N GLN A 308 -24.15 -2.61 3.72
CA GLN A 308 -23.50 -3.29 4.84
C GLN A 308 -22.87 -2.31 5.84
N ILE A 309 -22.20 -1.25 5.36
CA ILE A 309 -21.68 -0.18 6.22
C ILE A 309 -22.83 0.46 7.00
N HIS A 310 -23.92 0.81 6.32
CA HIS A 310 -25.10 1.38 6.97
C HIS A 310 -25.70 0.45 8.03
N TYR A 311 -25.76 -0.85 7.75
CA TYR A 311 -26.21 -1.85 8.72
C TYR A 311 -25.29 -1.91 9.94
N TRP A 312 -23.97 -1.98 9.76
CA TRP A 312 -23.01 -1.99 10.87
C TRP A 312 -23.12 -0.76 11.76
N LEU A 313 -23.32 0.42 11.16
CA LEU A 313 -23.49 1.67 11.89
C LEU A 313 -24.79 1.71 12.71
N ARG A 314 -25.88 1.13 12.19
CA ARG A 314 -27.20 1.17 12.85
C ARG A 314 -27.44 0.04 13.84
N CYS A 315 -26.84 -1.13 13.62
CA CYS A 315 -27.09 -2.34 14.39
C CYS A 315 -25.77 -2.94 14.91
N PRO A 316 -25.00 -2.19 15.73
CA PRO A 316 -23.74 -2.69 16.25
C PRO A 316 -23.96 -3.89 17.17
N ASN A 317 -23.17 -4.93 16.94
CA ASN A 317 -23.00 -6.08 17.82
C ASN A 317 -21.54 -6.54 17.80
N PRO A 318 -21.08 -7.34 18.78
CA PRO A 318 -19.67 -7.69 18.91
C PRO A 318 -19.03 -8.27 17.64
N LEU A 319 -19.78 -9.07 16.87
CA LEU A 319 -19.30 -9.62 15.60
C LEU A 319 -19.14 -8.50 14.56
N THR A 320 -20.19 -7.73 14.29
CA THR A 320 -20.15 -6.65 13.29
C THR A 320 -19.06 -5.61 13.59
N LEU A 321 -18.84 -5.28 14.86
CA LEU A 321 -17.79 -4.35 15.29
C LEU A 321 -16.41 -4.89 14.95
N ARG A 322 -16.13 -6.17 15.26
CA ARG A 322 -14.89 -6.83 14.88
C ARG A 322 -14.67 -6.87 13.37
N LEU A 323 -15.72 -7.17 12.60
CA LEU A 323 -15.63 -7.23 11.13
C LEU A 323 -15.42 -5.84 10.53
N SER A 324 -16.09 -4.82 11.08
CA SER A 324 -15.91 -3.43 10.66
C SER A 324 -14.50 -2.92 10.95
N ASP A 325 -13.89 -3.34 12.07
CA ASP A 325 -12.52 -2.96 12.44
C ASP A 325 -11.49 -3.38 11.39
N ILE A 326 -11.61 -4.62 10.91
CA ILE A 326 -10.77 -5.18 9.85
C ILE A 326 -11.07 -4.48 8.52
N PHE A 327 -12.35 -4.31 8.20
CA PHE A 327 -12.80 -3.72 6.95
C PHE A 327 -12.37 -2.26 6.80
N PHE A 328 -12.47 -1.44 7.85
CA PHE A 328 -12.19 0.00 7.76
C PHE A 328 -10.77 0.33 7.31
N ASP A 329 -9.86 -0.63 7.44
CA ASP A 329 -8.53 -0.56 6.87
C ASP A 329 -8.43 -1.33 5.55
N PHE A 330 -9.31 -1.05 4.58
CA PHE A 330 -9.15 -1.61 3.22
C PHE A 330 -8.34 -0.70 2.29
N ARG A 331 -7.67 -1.31 1.31
CA ARG A 331 -7.14 -0.65 0.10
C ARG A 331 -7.37 -1.53 -1.13
N SER A 332 -7.53 -0.93 -2.30
CA SER A 332 -7.55 -1.65 -3.58
C SER A 332 -6.19 -2.25 -3.92
N VAL A 333 -6.19 -3.46 -4.48
CA VAL A 333 -4.98 -4.14 -4.97
C VAL A 333 -5.03 -4.41 -6.48
N PHE A 334 -6.21 -4.70 -7.04
CA PHE A 334 -6.37 -5.08 -8.45
C PHE A 334 -7.73 -4.65 -8.99
N GLY A 335 -7.83 -4.39 -10.29
CA GLY A 335 -9.07 -4.05 -10.99
C GLY A 335 -9.42 -2.57 -10.94
N GLN A 336 -10.71 -2.24 -10.87
CA GLN A 336 -11.22 -0.86 -11.00
C GLN A 336 -11.17 -0.11 -9.67
N HIS A 337 -10.06 0.58 -9.43
CA HIS A 337 -9.75 1.30 -8.19
C HIS A 337 -10.83 2.32 -7.77
N GLU A 338 -11.56 2.91 -8.73
CA GLU A 338 -12.62 3.88 -8.48
C GLU A 338 -13.77 3.29 -7.64
N LEU A 339 -14.00 1.97 -7.71
CA LEU A 339 -14.98 1.30 -6.86
C LEU A 339 -14.57 1.35 -5.38
N SER A 340 -13.28 1.18 -5.10
CA SER A 340 -12.70 1.26 -3.76
C SER A 340 -12.72 2.71 -3.25
N ASP A 341 -12.37 3.67 -4.09
CA ASP A 341 -12.37 5.09 -3.74
C ASP A 341 -13.78 5.57 -3.39
N ARG A 342 -14.79 5.23 -4.21
CA ARG A 342 -16.20 5.55 -3.92
C ARG A 342 -16.68 4.91 -2.60
N LEU A 343 -16.24 3.69 -2.31
CA LEU A 343 -16.56 3.02 -1.06
C LEU A 343 -15.88 3.68 0.14
N ARG A 344 -14.64 4.15 -0.03
CA ARG A 344 -13.88 4.88 1.00
C ARG A 344 -14.57 6.20 1.31
N ASP A 345 -14.96 6.95 0.29
CA ASP A 345 -15.70 8.20 0.43
C ASP A 345 -17.06 7.98 1.13
N HIS A 346 -17.75 6.88 0.81
CA HIS A 346 -19.00 6.53 1.48
C HIS A 346 -18.76 6.20 2.95
N LEU A 347 -17.78 5.34 3.27
CA LEU A 347 -17.43 4.98 4.64
C LEU A 347 -17.08 6.22 5.46
N THR A 348 -16.12 7.01 4.99
CA THR A 348 -15.58 8.16 5.74
C THR A 348 -16.68 9.18 6.03
N ARG A 349 -17.55 9.46 5.06
CA ARG A 349 -18.68 10.39 5.26
C ARG A 349 -19.73 9.86 6.24
N ASN A 350 -20.03 8.57 6.20
CA ASN A 350 -21.10 8.00 7.03
C ASN A 350 -20.66 7.66 8.45
N VAL A 351 -19.38 7.35 8.67
CA VAL A 351 -18.83 7.09 10.02
C VAL A 351 -18.59 8.38 10.78
N LYS A 352 -18.21 9.47 10.08
CA LYS A 352 -17.99 10.78 10.71
C LYS A 352 -19.25 11.22 11.47
N GLY A 353 -19.12 11.46 12.77
CA GLY A 353 -20.23 11.85 13.64
C GLY A 353 -21.11 10.70 14.16
N GLN A 354 -20.80 9.43 13.85
CA GLN A 354 -21.52 8.28 14.41
C GLN A 354 -20.98 7.92 15.81
N HIS A 355 -21.18 8.83 16.77
CA HIS A 355 -20.61 8.71 18.11
C HIS A 355 -20.98 7.38 18.78
N ALA A 356 -22.26 7.02 18.83
CA ALA A 356 -22.72 5.78 19.47
C ALA A 356 -22.02 4.52 18.91
N PHE A 357 -21.83 4.45 17.59
CA PHE A 357 -21.13 3.33 16.96
C PHE A 357 -19.65 3.29 17.34
N LEU A 358 -18.96 4.45 17.34
CA LEU A 358 -17.55 4.53 17.75
C LEU A 358 -17.35 4.20 19.24
N GLN A 359 -18.32 4.56 20.09
CA GLN A 359 -18.33 4.16 21.50
C GLN A 359 -18.42 2.63 21.65
N GLU A 360 -19.28 1.97 20.87
CA GLU A 360 -19.39 0.51 20.87
C GLU A 360 -18.13 -0.17 20.31
N MET A 361 -17.53 0.36 19.24
CA MET A 361 -16.24 -0.14 18.74
C MET A 361 -15.16 -0.11 19.83
N ARG A 362 -15.04 1.02 20.54
CA ARG A 362 -14.12 1.17 21.67
C ARG A 362 -14.40 0.16 22.77
N ARG A 363 -15.67 -0.14 23.07
CA ARG A 363 -16.04 -1.13 24.12
C ARG A 363 -15.53 -2.53 23.78
N VAL A 364 -15.65 -2.96 22.52
CA VAL A 364 -15.17 -4.27 22.07
C VAL A 364 -13.63 -4.37 22.09
N GLN A 365 -12.94 -3.24 21.96
CA GLN A 365 -11.47 -3.16 22.02
C GLN A 365 -10.91 -3.01 23.44
N ALA A 366 -11.77 -2.88 24.47
CA ALA A 366 -11.35 -2.58 25.84
C ALA A 366 -10.44 -3.65 26.47
N ASP A 367 -10.53 -4.89 26.00
CA ASP A 367 -9.73 -6.01 26.50
C ASP A 367 -8.30 -6.06 25.89
N HIS A 368 -8.01 -5.23 24.88
CA HIS A 368 -6.69 -5.08 24.27
C HIS A 368 -5.81 -4.13 25.10
N GLY A 369 -5.46 -4.54 26.32
CA GLY A 369 -4.56 -3.78 27.20
C GLY A 369 -3.12 -3.74 26.68
N VAL A 370 -2.36 -2.70 27.05
CA VAL A 370 -0.91 -2.66 26.77
C VAL A 370 -0.13 -3.58 27.72
N ALA A 371 1.07 -4.00 27.33
CA ALA A 371 1.92 -4.90 28.11
C ALA A 371 2.59 -4.21 29.32
N LEU A 372 1.83 -3.42 30.07
CA LEU A 372 2.23 -2.75 31.29
C LEU A 372 1.39 -3.25 32.46
N GLY A 373 2.04 -3.53 33.57
CA GLY A 373 1.43 -3.82 34.85
C GLY A 373 1.53 -2.61 35.79
N LEU A 374 1.13 -2.83 37.04
CA LEU A 374 1.24 -1.82 38.09
C LEU A 374 2.66 -1.25 38.17
N PHE A 375 2.75 0.07 38.38
CA PHE A 375 4.01 0.84 38.43
C PHE A 375 4.84 0.82 37.14
N GLY A 376 4.22 0.59 35.97
CA GLY A 376 4.90 0.69 34.66
C GLY A 376 5.88 -0.46 34.39
N ARG A 377 5.71 -1.61 35.07
CA ARG A 377 6.51 -2.81 34.82
C ARG A 377 5.98 -3.54 33.58
N LEU A 378 6.86 -4.09 32.76
CA LEU A 378 6.46 -4.88 31.60
C LEU A 378 5.74 -6.16 32.05
N THR A 379 4.59 -6.44 31.44
CA THR A 379 3.81 -7.66 31.67
C THR A 379 4.14 -8.69 30.60
N THR A 380 4.55 -9.88 31.02
CA THR A 380 4.86 -11.00 30.12
C THR A 380 3.80 -12.09 30.21
N ASP A 381 3.69 -12.90 29.16
CA ASP A 381 2.85 -14.09 29.16
C ASP A 381 3.28 -15.04 30.29
N ARG A 382 2.33 -15.48 31.11
CA ARG A 382 2.55 -16.39 32.24
C ARG A 382 2.16 -17.83 31.91
N THR A 383 1.48 -18.04 30.79
CA THR A 383 0.99 -19.35 30.35
C THR A 383 2.18 -20.28 30.11
N PRO A 384 2.20 -21.50 30.69
CA PRO A 384 3.24 -22.48 30.41
C PRO A 384 3.32 -22.78 28.91
N GLY A 385 4.51 -22.71 28.35
CA GLY A 385 4.74 -22.94 26.91
C GLY A 385 5.87 -22.11 26.33
N PRO A 386 6.07 -22.15 25.01
CA PRO A 386 7.20 -21.51 24.31
C PRO A 386 7.22 -19.97 24.42
N ASN A 387 6.11 -19.37 24.82
CA ASN A 387 5.93 -17.93 24.95
C ASN A 387 6.02 -17.42 26.39
N GLN A 388 6.18 -18.30 27.38
CA GLN A 388 6.28 -17.92 28.78
C GLN A 388 7.43 -16.94 29.00
N GLY A 389 7.15 -15.83 29.68
CA GLY A 389 8.13 -14.77 29.96
C GLY A 389 8.43 -13.85 28.77
N LYS A 390 7.71 -13.97 27.64
CA LYS A 390 7.80 -13.05 26.50
C LYS A 390 6.62 -12.06 26.49
N LEU A 391 6.74 -10.95 25.75
CA LEU A 391 5.65 -10.01 25.49
C LEU A 391 5.09 -10.22 24.09
N ASN A 392 3.77 -10.35 23.94
CA ASN A 392 3.12 -10.26 22.64
C ASN A 392 2.98 -8.78 22.24
N LEU A 393 3.99 -8.22 21.58
CA LEU A 393 4.00 -6.79 21.24
C LEU A 393 3.01 -6.42 20.15
N LYS A 394 2.57 -7.38 19.32
CA LYS A 394 1.50 -7.16 18.35
C LYS A 394 0.17 -6.89 19.07
N TYR A 395 -0.22 -7.76 20.00
CA TYR A 395 -1.51 -7.68 20.68
C TYR A 395 -1.53 -6.66 21.83
N HIS A 396 -0.43 -6.52 22.58
CA HIS A 396 -0.34 -5.67 23.76
C HIS A 396 0.53 -4.42 23.56
N GLY A 397 0.63 -3.92 22.33
CA GLY A 397 1.39 -2.71 22.02
C GLY A 397 0.96 -2.09 20.70
N LEU A 398 1.15 -2.82 19.59
CA LEU A 398 0.82 -2.31 18.27
C LEU A 398 -0.70 -2.20 18.05
N LEU A 399 -1.47 -3.23 18.39
CA LEU A 399 -2.92 -3.25 18.19
C LEU A 399 -3.64 -2.12 18.95
N PRO A 400 -3.37 -1.85 20.25
CA PRO A 400 -4.00 -0.73 20.95
C PRO A 400 -3.71 0.64 20.34
N LEU A 401 -2.51 0.83 19.79
CA LEU A 401 -2.13 2.06 19.09
C LEU A 401 -2.90 2.20 17.77
N VAL A 402 -2.94 1.13 16.96
CA VAL A 402 -3.68 1.10 15.69
C VAL A 402 -5.16 1.38 15.93
N GLU A 403 -5.77 0.72 16.91
CA GLU A 403 -7.20 0.86 17.24
C GLU A 403 -7.54 2.27 17.73
N SER A 404 -6.74 2.82 18.65
CA SER A 404 -6.98 4.16 19.20
C SER A 404 -6.82 5.26 18.15
N THR A 405 -5.77 5.16 17.32
CA THR A 405 -5.55 6.11 16.22
C THR A 405 -6.61 5.98 15.13
N ARG A 406 -7.08 4.75 14.83
CA ARG A 406 -8.20 4.51 13.91
C ARG A 406 -9.49 5.16 14.42
N LEU A 407 -9.85 4.98 15.69
CA LEU A 407 -11.07 5.56 16.27
C LEU A 407 -11.08 7.09 16.16
N LEU A 408 -9.97 7.74 16.50
CA LEU A 408 -9.83 9.19 16.35
C LEU A 408 -9.90 9.60 14.87
N ALA A 409 -9.21 8.89 13.98
CA ALA A 409 -9.25 9.17 12.55
C ALA A 409 -10.67 9.06 11.96
N LEU A 410 -11.42 8.03 12.35
CA LEU A 410 -12.81 7.83 11.94
C LEU A 410 -13.73 8.92 12.48
N ARG A 411 -13.54 9.37 13.73
CA ARG A 411 -14.28 10.49 14.33
C ARG A 411 -14.13 11.77 13.51
N GLU A 412 -12.89 12.07 13.10
CA GLU A 412 -12.57 13.27 12.32
C GLU A 412 -12.92 13.15 10.83
N GLY A 413 -13.19 11.94 10.34
CA GLY A 413 -13.40 11.64 8.93
C GLY A 413 -12.10 11.68 8.11
N ILE A 414 -11.00 11.22 8.69
CA ILE A 414 -9.71 11.05 8.01
C ILE A 414 -9.76 9.74 7.19
N PRO A 415 -9.51 9.77 5.87
CA PRO A 415 -9.60 8.58 5.01
C PRO A 415 -8.37 7.67 5.09
N GLU A 416 -7.29 8.13 5.71
CA GLU A 416 -6.03 7.39 5.82
C GLU A 416 -6.19 6.08 6.58
N THR A 417 -5.47 5.04 6.14
CA THR A 417 -5.48 3.71 6.77
C THR A 417 -4.23 3.43 7.59
N GLY A 418 -3.05 3.86 7.13
CA GLY A 418 -1.79 3.65 7.85
C GLY A 418 -1.73 4.39 9.18
N THR A 419 -1.14 3.76 10.20
CA THR A 419 -1.08 4.29 11.57
C THR A 419 -0.31 5.61 11.63
N LEU A 420 0.88 5.67 11.01
CA LEU A 420 1.67 6.92 10.96
C LEU A 420 0.95 8.03 10.18
N ALA A 421 0.29 7.69 9.07
CA ALA A 421 -0.49 8.66 8.28
C ALA A 421 -1.68 9.21 9.09
N ARG A 422 -2.37 8.36 9.87
CA ARG A 422 -3.42 8.79 10.81
C ARG A 422 -2.89 9.70 11.89
N ILE A 423 -1.76 9.35 12.53
CA ILE A 423 -1.12 10.19 13.55
C ILE A 423 -0.77 11.57 12.97
N ALA A 424 -0.15 11.61 11.79
CA ALA A 424 0.20 12.86 11.12
C ALA A 424 -1.03 13.70 10.78
N ALA A 425 -2.09 13.09 10.24
CA ALA A 425 -3.34 13.79 9.90
C ALA A 425 -4.08 14.30 11.14
N LEU A 426 -4.11 13.52 12.24
CA LEU A 426 -4.68 13.95 13.51
C LEU A 426 -3.91 15.11 14.14
N HIS A 427 -2.58 15.10 14.03
CA HIS A 427 -1.75 16.22 14.45
C HIS A 427 -2.00 17.48 13.62
N ALA A 428 -2.09 17.34 12.29
CA ALA A 428 -2.39 18.46 11.40
C ALA A 428 -3.76 19.11 11.69
N LEU A 429 -4.72 18.34 12.22
CA LEU A 429 -6.03 18.85 12.67
C LEU A 429 -6.02 19.38 14.12
N GLY A 430 -4.89 19.30 14.83
CA GLY A 430 -4.78 19.72 16.22
C GLY A 430 -5.43 18.77 17.24
N VAL A 431 -5.81 17.56 16.82
CA VAL A 431 -6.35 16.53 17.72
C VAL A 431 -5.25 15.93 18.60
N LEU A 432 -4.06 15.75 18.02
CA LEU A 432 -2.86 15.35 18.75
C LEU A 432 -1.89 16.53 18.84
N ASP A 433 -1.37 16.79 20.04
CA ASP A 433 -0.29 17.76 20.19
C ASP A 433 1.05 17.23 19.65
N ALA A 434 2.07 18.10 19.62
CA ALA A 434 3.39 17.75 19.07
C ALA A 434 4.09 16.64 19.88
N ASN A 435 3.89 16.57 21.20
CA ASN A 435 4.47 15.53 22.04
C ASN A 435 3.75 14.20 21.83
N GLU A 436 2.42 14.20 21.77
CA GLU A 436 1.63 13.01 21.45
C GLU A 436 2.04 12.45 20.09
N GLN A 437 2.17 13.30 19.08
CA GLN A 437 2.63 12.90 17.75
C GLN A 437 4.03 12.25 17.80
N ASP A 438 5.00 12.88 18.47
CA ASP A 438 6.37 12.36 18.58
C ASP A 438 6.41 11.00 19.33
N TYR A 439 5.79 10.92 20.51
CA TYR A 439 5.79 9.69 21.31
C TYR A 439 5.06 8.53 20.62
N LEU A 440 3.92 8.78 19.96
CA LEU A 440 3.14 7.74 19.29
C LEU A 440 3.83 7.25 18.01
N SER A 441 4.37 8.17 17.20
CA SER A 441 5.16 7.82 16.01
C SER A 441 6.43 7.06 16.42
N GLY A 442 7.19 7.57 17.38
CA GLY A 442 8.39 6.90 17.91
C GLY A 442 8.07 5.53 18.51
N GLY A 443 6.94 5.40 19.20
CA GLY A 443 6.44 4.13 19.73
C GLY A 443 6.12 3.11 18.64
N PHE A 444 5.47 3.53 17.55
CA PHE A 444 5.21 2.68 16.39
C PHE A 444 6.52 2.18 15.75
N HIS A 445 7.49 3.07 15.52
CA HIS A 445 8.81 2.70 14.99
C HIS A 445 9.54 1.70 15.88
N HIS A 446 9.52 1.92 17.21
CA HIS A 446 10.22 1.05 18.15
C HIS A 446 9.55 -0.34 18.25
N LEU A 447 8.23 -0.40 18.40
CA LEU A 447 7.48 -1.66 18.49
C LEU A 447 7.65 -2.52 17.24
N THR A 448 7.50 -1.92 16.06
CA THR A 448 7.64 -2.63 14.78
C THR A 448 9.08 -3.13 14.59
N ARG A 449 10.10 -2.35 14.99
CA ARG A 449 11.51 -2.78 15.00
C ARG A 449 11.73 -4.02 15.87
N LEU A 450 11.19 -4.03 17.09
CA LEU A 450 11.33 -5.17 17.99
C LEU A 450 10.65 -6.43 17.43
N ILE A 451 9.45 -6.28 16.84
CA ILE A 451 8.72 -7.40 16.24
C ILE A 451 9.45 -7.94 15.02
N LEU A 452 9.85 -7.09 14.07
CA LEU A 452 10.52 -7.55 12.84
C LEU A 452 11.86 -8.23 13.15
N ARG A 453 12.65 -7.70 14.09
CA ARG A 453 13.89 -8.35 14.54
C ARG A 453 13.64 -9.76 15.05
N GLN A 454 12.59 -9.94 15.85
CA GLN A 454 12.23 -11.27 16.37
C GLN A 454 11.80 -12.20 15.24
N GLN A 455 11.01 -11.71 14.28
CA GLN A 455 10.55 -12.53 13.15
C GLN A 455 11.69 -12.99 12.24
N ILE A 456 12.64 -12.10 11.94
CA ILE A 456 13.84 -12.44 11.16
C ILE A 456 14.65 -13.53 11.88
N SER A 457 14.90 -13.36 13.19
CA SER A 457 15.61 -14.36 14.01
C SER A 457 14.86 -15.69 14.08
N ASP A 458 13.54 -15.67 14.28
CA ASP A 458 12.73 -16.89 14.29
C ASP A 458 12.82 -17.62 12.94
N PHE A 459 12.73 -16.90 11.82
CA PHE A 459 12.85 -17.49 10.49
C PHE A 459 14.24 -18.09 10.22
N GLN A 460 15.32 -17.34 10.51
CA GLN A 460 16.70 -17.79 10.30
C GLN A 460 17.04 -19.03 11.14
N GLU A 461 16.43 -19.17 12.32
CA GLU A 461 16.64 -20.29 13.22
C GLU A 461 15.61 -21.43 13.01
N GLY A 462 14.79 -21.35 11.95
CA GLY A 462 13.80 -22.38 11.61
C GLY A 462 12.67 -22.54 12.62
N ARG A 463 12.39 -21.52 13.44
CA ARG A 463 11.29 -21.48 14.40
C ARG A 463 10.01 -20.97 13.77
N GLU A 464 8.88 -21.24 14.43
CA GLU A 464 7.62 -20.57 14.14
C GLU A 464 7.76 -19.06 14.34
N VAL A 465 7.54 -18.29 13.28
CA VAL A 465 7.65 -16.83 13.29
C VAL A 465 6.54 -16.23 14.15
N SER A 466 6.92 -15.44 15.16
CA SER A 466 5.96 -14.90 16.13
C SER A 466 6.15 -13.42 16.40
N ALA A 467 5.16 -12.80 17.06
CA ALA A 467 5.27 -11.43 17.58
C ALA A 467 5.69 -11.38 19.07
N TYR A 468 6.19 -12.49 19.60
CA TYR A 468 6.56 -12.63 21.01
C TYR A 468 8.02 -12.26 21.22
N VAL A 469 8.27 -11.11 21.86
CA VAL A 469 9.61 -10.61 22.12
C VAL A 469 10.02 -10.91 23.56
N SER A 470 11.23 -11.45 23.75
CA SER A 470 11.78 -11.66 25.09
C SER A 470 12.33 -10.36 25.67
N PRO A 471 11.84 -9.87 26.84
CA PRO A 471 12.41 -8.69 27.46
C PRO A 471 13.86 -8.91 27.91
N ARG A 472 14.30 -10.17 28.11
CA ARG A 472 15.69 -10.48 28.47
C ARG A 472 16.67 -10.21 27.33
N ALA A 473 16.20 -10.28 26.09
CA ALA A 473 17.00 -10.01 24.90
C ALA A 473 17.15 -8.50 24.60
N LEU A 474 16.44 -7.63 25.33
CA LEU A 474 16.47 -6.19 25.14
C LEU A 474 17.54 -5.52 26.01
N SER A 475 18.28 -4.59 25.42
CA SER A 475 19.15 -3.66 26.14
C SER A 475 18.34 -2.77 27.09
N MET A 476 19.01 -2.13 28.06
CA MET A 476 18.34 -1.20 28.98
C MET A 476 17.66 -0.05 28.24
N ARG A 477 18.33 0.53 27.25
CA ARG A 477 17.76 1.60 26.41
C ARG A 477 16.50 1.14 25.68
N GLU A 478 16.51 -0.05 25.07
CA GLU A 478 15.33 -0.57 24.38
C GLU A 478 14.16 -0.85 25.32
N LYS A 479 14.44 -1.31 26.55
CA LYS A 479 13.43 -1.51 27.59
C LYS A 479 12.79 -0.19 28.01
N ASP A 480 13.60 0.85 28.20
CA ASP A 480 13.10 2.16 28.61
C ASP A 480 12.29 2.82 27.48
N MET A 481 12.78 2.75 26.24
CA MET A 481 12.01 3.17 25.06
C MET A 481 10.70 2.40 24.93
N LEU A 482 10.70 1.08 25.15
CA LEU A 482 9.49 0.25 25.10
C LEU A 482 8.48 0.67 26.17
N LYS A 483 8.93 0.90 27.42
CA LYS A 483 8.06 1.38 28.50
C LYS A 483 7.44 2.73 28.15
N ASN A 484 8.24 3.70 27.71
CA ASN A 484 7.76 5.03 27.33
C ASN A 484 6.74 4.94 26.18
N SER A 485 7.01 4.07 25.19
CA SER A 485 6.09 3.81 24.08
C SER A 485 4.76 3.26 24.58
N LEU A 486 4.79 2.22 25.42
CA LEU A 486 3.58 1.61 25.96
C LEU A 486 2.81 2.57 26.87
N GLN A 487 3.49 3.44 27.62
CA GLN A 487 2.85 4.46 28.46
C GLN A 487 2.12 5.51 27.62
N ALA A 488 2.72 5.97 26.52
CA ALA A 488 2.07 6.91 25.60
C ALA A 488 0.83 6.27 24.94
N ILE A 489 0.92 5.00 24.55
CA ILE A 489 -0.20 4.25 23.97
C ILE A 489 -1.32 4.04 25.01
N ASP A 490 -0.96 3.74 26.26
CA ASP A 490 -1.94 3.61 27.36
C ASP A 490 -2.65 4.92 27.65
N ALA A 491 -1.91 6.03 27.67
CA ALA A 491 -2.46 7.37 27.84
C ALA A 491 -3.42 7.74 26.69
N LEU A 492 -3.06 7.44 25.44
CA LEU A 492 -3.96 7.61 24.30
C LEU A 492 -5.22 6.77 24.44
N ARG A 493 -5.08 5.49 24.84
CA ARG A 493 -6.23 4.60 25.05
C ARG A 493 -7.16 5.15 26.12
N ASP A 494 -6.61 5.66 27.23
CA ASP A 494 -7.39 6.22 28.34
C ASP A 494 -8.07 7.54 27.96
N ARG A 495 -7.41 8.37 27.15
CA ARG A 495 -7.99 9.58 26.55
C ARG A 495 -9.16 9.23 25.63
N VAL A 496 -8.96 8.34 24.65
CA VAL A 496 -10.03 7.82 23.78
C VAL A 496 -11.13 7.23 24.66
N LYS A 497 -10.78 6.49 25.71
CA LYS A 497 -11.78 5.97 26.65
C LYS A 497 -12.64 7.08 27.23
N THR A 498 -12.04 8.16 27.69
CA THR A 498 -12.72 9.31 28.31
C THR A 498 -13.56 10.08 27.29
N GLU A 499 -13.01 10.44 26.14
CA GLU A 499 -13.69 11.20 25.08
C GLU A 499 -14.92 10.46 24.49
N PHE A 500 -14.90 9.13 24.52
CA PHE A 500 -16.02 8.29 24.06
C PHE A 500 -16.90 7.76 25.22
N THR A 501 -16.66 8.11 26.49
CA THR A 501 -17.60 7.76 27.60
C THR A 501 -18.19 8.96 28.32
N ALA A 502 -17.46 10.06 28.38
CA ALA A 502 -18.02 11.29 28.87
C ALA A 502 -18.93 11.84 27.78
N ASP A 503 -20.12 12.28 28.14
CA ASP A 503 -20.95 13.18 27.33
C ASP A 503 -20.25 14.55 27.20
N VAL A 504 -19.01 14.58 26.69
CA VAL A 504 -18.37 15.81 26.23
C VAL A 504 -18.80 16.01 24.78
N PHE A 505 -20.10 16.22 24.62
CA PHE A 505 -20.73 16.75 23.42
C PHE A 505 -21.87 17.67 23.83
#